data_AF-A0A1Y2FMI2-F1
#
_entry.id   AF-A0A1Y2FMI2-F1
#
_cell.length_a   1.000
_cell.length_b   1.000
_cell.length_c   1.000
_cell.angle_alpha   90.00
_cell.angle_beta   90.00
_cell.angle_gamma   90.00
#
_symmetry.space_group_name_H-M   'P 1'
#
loop_
_entity.id
_entity.type
_entity.pdbx_description
1 polymer ?
#
loop_
_entity_poly.entity_id
_entity_poly.type
_entity_poly.pdbx_seq_one_letter_code
_entity_poly.pdbx_strand_id
1 'polypeptide(L)'
;MEVQPEPGFVIKTHNKKNVEGFTEGLKIFINICHSGKVPAPPLATDEEIRKAIEADDNATYKVPLSLSVPRTDLDKAGKTCIVFDACVNTNAIIKATKDGDYKLFLIELALEWVEEQYKLELSREFSLPKMRAKGKLVKHFIRRPERPSISELDSSVLPPTKSKTTTTTKKTLPKPDYEIRKEPKGVENATYILIDIKLPDIENMNDAMVDIEKDKVIFKIPKKYALDLKLPILIDTEEGTAEFNRETRILTLKLTIL
;
A
#
# COMPACT_ATOMS: atom_id res chain seq x y z
N MET A 1 -7.16 -10.77 5.45
CA MET A 1 -6.00 -10.86 6.37
C MET A 1 -6.26 -9.99 7.60
N GLU A 2 -5.95 -10.51 8.79
CA GLU A 2 -6.01 -9.76 10.04
C GLU A 2 -4.74 -8.92 10.23
N VAL A 3 -4.92 -7.66 10.61
CA VAL A 3 -3.85 -6.68 10.77
C VAL A 3 -3.96 -6.07 12.16
N GLN A 4 -2.93 -6.25 12.98
CA GLN A 4 -2.76 -5.48 14.21
C GLN A 4 -2.02 -4.18 13.84
N PRO A 5 -2.67 -3.01 13.96
CA PRO A 5 -2.04 -1.74 13.63
C PRO A 5 -1.09 -1.25 14.74
N GLU A 6 -0.13 -0.43 14.33
CA GLU A 6 0.77 0.31 15.20
C GLU A 6 0.28 1.75 15.40
N PRO A 7 0.49 2.35 16.59
CA PRO A 7 0.06 3.72 16.87
C PRO A 7 0.79 4.79 16.05
N GLY A 8 0.05 5.70 15.42
CA GLY A 8 0.59 6.91 14.79
C GLY A 8 0.35 8.14 15.67
N PHE A 9 -0.72 8.87 15.39
CA PHE A 9 -1.15 10.07 16.11
C PHE A 9 -2.67 10.11 16.28
N VAL A 10 -3.17 11.00 17.15
CA VAL A 10 -4.60 11.10 17.47
C VAL A 10 -5.16 12.44 17.05
N ILE A 11 -6.34 12.41 16.45
CA ILE A 11 -7.19 13.57 16.19
C ILE A 11 -8.25 13.61 17.28
N LYS A 12 -8.49 14.78 17.87
CA LYS A 12 -9.61 15.02 18.79
C LYS A 12 -10.50 16.10 18.21
N THR A 13 -11.76 15.74 17.95
CA THR A 13 -12.81 16.62 17.45
C THR A 13 -14.12 16.36 18.20
N HIS A 14 -15.23 16.93 17.72
CA HIS A 14 -16.57 16.68 18.19
C HIS A 14 -17.55 16.62 17.02
N ASN A 15 -18.64 15.90 17.22
CA ASN A 15 -19.77 15.86 16.29
C ASN A 15 -20.60 17.14 16.42
N LYS A 16 -21.01 17.72 15.31
CA LYS A 16 -21.82 18.95 15.21
C LYS A 16 -23.29 18.67 14.90
N LYS A 17 -23.65 17.41 14.65
CA LYS A 17 -25.00 17.03 14.22
C LYS A 17 -25.58 15.98 15.14
N ASN A 18 -26.84 16.08 15.52
CA ASN A 18 -27.49 15.01 16.25
C ASN A 18 -27.83 13.84 15.32
N VAL A 19 -27.26 12.66 15.58
CA VAL A 19 -27.46 11.41 14.83
C VAL A 19 -27.72 10.30 15.85
N GLU A 20 -28.47 9.27 15.49
CA GLU A 20 -28.75 8.14 16.38
C GLU A 20 -27.42 7.50 16.87
N GLY A 21 -27.24 7.41 18.19
CA GLY A 21 -26.00 6.93 18.81
C GLY A 21 -24.87 7.97 18.90
N PHE A 22 -25.00 9.13 18.23
CA PHE A 22 -24.00 10.19 18.20
C PHE A 22 -24.64 11.57 18.41
N THR A 23 -24.72 12.01 19.66
CA THR A 23 -25.30 13.32 19.98
C THR A 23 -24.43 14.47 19.47
N GLU A 24 -25.05 15.62 19.25
CA GLU A 24 -24.32 16.87 19.04
C GLU A 24 -23.40 17.17 20.24
N GLY A 25 -22.20 17.68 19.97
CA GLY A 25 -21.16 17.93 20.97
C GLY A 25 -20.42 16.69 21.48
N LEU A 26 -20.80 15.48 21.02
CA LEU A 26 -20.12 14.24 21.43
C LEU A 26 -18.66 14.26 20.99
N LYS A 27 -17.76 14.03 21.95
CA LYS A 27 -16.32 14.01 21.70
C LYS A 27 -15.93 12.78 20.88
N ILE A 28 -15.16 13.01 19.83
CA ILE A 28 -14.69 11.98 18.93
C ILE A 28 -13.16 12.03 18.88
N PHE A 29 -12.55 10.87 19.09
CA PHE A 29 -11.12 10.64 18.89
C PHE A 29 -10.94 9.73 17.67
N ILE A 30 -10.02 10.07 16.79
CA ILE A 30 -9.65 9.22 15.66
C ILE A 30 -8.16 8.93 15.79
N ASN A 31 -7.82 7.67 16.01
CA ASN A 31 -6.46 7.19 16.02
C ASN A 31 -6.02 6.97 14.57
N ILE A 32 -5.15 7.84 14.04
CA ILE A 32 -4.45 7.55 12.79
C ILE A 32 -3.34 6.54 13.12
N CYS A 33 -3.60 5.28 12.82
CA CYS A 33 -2.72 4.15 13.06
C CYS A 33 -2.21 3.58 11.73
N HIS A 34 -1.26 2.65 11.78
CA HIS A 34 -0.66 2.15 10.53
C HIS A 34 -0.26 0.70 10.55
N SER A 35 -0.15 0.13 9.36
CA SER A 35 0.52 -1.15 9.16
C SER A 35 1.08 -1.24 7.75
N GLY A 36 2.25 -1.84 7.58
CA GLY A 36 2.77 -2.20 6.25
C GLY A 36 1.89 -3.21 5.52
N LYS A 37 0.92 -3.82 6.22
CA LYS A 37 -0.05 -4.75 5.63
C LYS A 37 -1.22 -4.06 4.93
N VAL A 38 -1.50 -2.79 5.21
CA VAL A 38 -2.47 -1.98 4.44
C VAL A 38 -1.86 -1.67 3.07
N PRO A 39 -2.62 -1.73 1.95
CA PRO A 39 -2.11 -1.29 0.65
C PRO A 39 -1.50 0.11 0.73
N ALA A 40 -0.32 0.30 0.13
CA ALA A 40 0.29 1.62 0.07
C ALA A 40 -0.49 2.52 -0.89
N PRO A 41 -0.49 3.85 -0.67
CA PRO A 41 -0.90 4.79 -1.71
C PRO A 41 -0.09 4.55 -3.00
N PRO A 42 -0.67 4.83 -4.18
CA PRO A 42 0.05 4.69 -5.44
C PRO A 42 1.29 5.57 -5.44
N LEU A 43 2.31 5.18 -6.19
CA LEU A 43 3.44 6.07 -6.45
C LEU A 43 2.91 7.24 -7.30
N ALA A 44 3.12 8.45 -6.81
CA ALA A 44 2.68 9.67 -7.48
C ALA A 44 3.76 10.74 -7.36
N THR A 45 3.79 11.65 -8.33
CA THR A 45 4.67 12.81 -8.29
C THR A 45 4.24 13.74 -7.16
N ASP A 46 5.17 14.57 -6.67
CA ASP A 46 4.83 15.56 -5.63
C ASP A 46 3.73 16.53 -6.10
N GLU A 47 3.68 16.83 -7.41
CA GLU A 47 2.63 17.65 -8.01
C GLU A 47 1.24 17.00 -7.90
N GLU A 48 1.14 15.70 -8.19
CA GLU A 48 -0.12 14.97 -8.12
C GLU A 48 -0.61 14.81 -6.66
N ILE A 49 0.33 14.63 -5.73
CA ILE A 49 0.01 14.62 -4.30
C ILE A 49 -0.46 16.01 -3.84
N ARG A 50 0.16 17.08 -4.35
CA ARG A 50 -0.25 18.46 -4.04
C ARG A 50 -1.67 18.74 -4.53
N LYS A 51 -2.04 18.28 -5.73
CA LYS A 51 -3.43 18.37 -6.22
C LYS A 51 -4.42 17.71 -5.27
N ALA A 52 -4.09 16.51 -4.76
CA ALA A 52 -4.93 15.82 -3.78
C ALA A 52 -5.01 16.58 -2.45
N ILE A 53 -3.92 17.19 -1.98
CA ILE A 53 -3.90 18.04 -0.78
C ILE A 53 -4.78 19.28 -0.98
N GLU A 54 -4.81 19.84 -2.18
CA GLU A 54 -5.62 21.01 -2.55
C GLU A 54 -7.07 20.66 -2.92
N ALA A 55 -7.47 19.39 -2.79
CA ALA A 55 -8.78 18.87 -3.15
C ALA A 55 -9.19 19.20 -4.60
N ASP A 56 -8.24 19.12 -5.54
CA ASP A 56 -8.51 19.26 -6.97
C ASP A 56 -9.37 18.08 -7.47
N ASP A 57 -10.45 18.38 -8.21
CA ASP A 57 -11.38 17.36 -8.75
C ASP A 57 -10.70 16.35 -9.69
N ASN A 58 -9.54 16.71 -10.27
CA ASN A 58 -8.76 15.84 -11.15
C ASN A 58 -7.68 15.05 -10.41
N ALA A 59 -7.60 15.14 -9.08
CA ALA A 59 -6.63 14.40 -8.30
C ALA A 59 -6.91 12.88 -8.39
N THR A 60 -5.90 12.14 -8.83
CA THR A 60 -5.93 10.68 -8.95
C THR A 60 -5.30 9.97 -7.75
N TYR A 61 -4.51 10.70 -6.95
CA TYR A 61 -3.84 10.17 -5.78
C TYR A 61 -4.84 9.85 -4.67
N LYS A 62 -4.87 8.58 -4.24
CA LYS A 62 -5.73 8.10 -3.15
C LYS A 62 -4.93 7.35 -2.11
N VAL A 63 -5.25 7.59 -0.84
CA VAL A 63 -4.65 6.85 0.28
C VAL A 63 -5.64 5.79 0.76
N PRO A 64 -5.32 4.49 0.64
CA PRO A 64 -6.12 3.44 1.25
C PRO A 64 -6.16 3.60 2.77
N LEU A 65 -7.37 3.68 3.30
CA LEU A 65 -7.67 3.75 4.72
C LEU A 65 -8.48 2.51 5.09
N SER A 66 -8.38 2.02 6.32
CA SER A 66 -9.28 1.01 6.88
C SER A 66 -9.80 1.53 8.22
N LEU A 67 -11.12 1.62 8.38
CA LEU A 67 -11.75 2.25 9.52
C LEU A 67 -12.34 1.17 10.43
N SER A 68 -12.07 1.26 11.73
CA SER A 68 -12.69 0.36 12.69
C SER A 68 -14.16 0.72 12.92
N VAL A 69 -14.91 -0.21 13.52
CA VAL A 69 -16.16 0.13 14.19
C VAL A 69 -15.90 1.13 15.33
N PRO A 70 -16.85 2.03 15.65
CA PRO A 70 -16.73 2.96 16.76
C PRO A 70 -16.63 2.21 18.09
N ARG A 71 -15.86 2.75 19.02
CA ARG A 71 -15.78 2.26 20.39
C ARG A 71 -16.09 3.36 21.38
N THR A 72 -16.80 3.03 22.43
CA THR A 72 -17.01 3.92 23.57
C THR A 72 -15.79 3.90 24.50
N ASP A 73 -15.37 5.07 24.95
CA ASP A 73 -14.30 5.26 25.93
C ASP A 73 -14.65 6.47 26.84
N LEU A 74 -13.86 6.72 27.86
CA LEU A 74 -13.97 7.89 28.74
C LEU A 74 -12.80 8.84 28.49
N ASP A 75 -13.08 10.14 28.51
CA ASP A 75 -12.04 11.16 28.53
C ASP A 75 -11.43 11.35 29.93
N LYS A 76 -10.46 12.26 30.04
CA LYS A 76 -9.80 12.56 31.33
C LYS A 76 -10.75 13.11 32.40
N ALA A 77 -11.91 13.64 32.01
CA ALA A 77 -12.93 14.17 32.90
C ALA A 77 -14.05 13.14 33.17
N GLY A 78 -13.87 11.88 32.74
CA GLY A 78 -14.87 10.83 32.90
C GLY A 78 -16.09 10.97 31.99
N LYS A 79 -16.06 11.88 31.00
CA LYS A 79 -17.15 12.03 30.03
C LYS A 79 -16.99 11.03 28.90
N THR A 80 -18.11 10.45 28.47
CA THR A 80 -18.18 9.53 27.34
C THR A 80 -17.64 10.19 26.07
N CYS A 81 -16.81 9.44 25.35
CA CYS A 81 -16.34 9.78 24.01
C CYS A 81 -16.36 8.54 23.11
N ILE A 82 -16.29 8.78 21.81
CA ILE A 82 -16.15 7.73 20.80
C ILE A 82 -14.74 7.74 20.24
N VAL A 83 -14.21 6.55 19.99
CA VAL A 83 -12.89 6.32 19.41
C VAL A 83 -13.03 5.50 18.12
N PHE A 84 -12.43 5.99 17.05
CA PHE A 84 -12.23 5.26 15.79
C PHE A 84 -10.73 4.99 15.60
N ASP A 85 -10.40 3.86 14.97
CA ASP A 85 -9.05 3.61 14.45
C ASP A 85 -9.09 3.71 12.93
N ALA A 86 -8.34 4.65 12.38
CA ALA A 86 -8.13 4.86 10.96
C ALA A 86 -6.74 4.29 10.60
N CYS A 87 -6.70 3.09 10.03
CA CYS A 87 -5.46 2.41 9.69
C CYS A 87 -5.05 2.68 8.24
N VAL A 88 -3.88 3.29 8.05
CA VAL A 88 -3.26 3.54 6.73
C VAL A 88 -1.98 2.73 6.56
N ASN A 89 -1.38 2.77 5.37
CA ASN A 89 -0.05 2.22 5.20
C ASN A 89 1.00 2.99 6.01
N THR A 90 2.03 2.29 6.50
CA THR A 90 3.12 2.90 7.28
C THR A 90 3.87 4.02 6.53
N ASN A 91 3.98 3.93 5.20
CA ASN A 91 4.60 4.98 4.38
C ASN A 91 3.83 6.30 4.46
N ALA A 92 2.50 6.27 4.55
CA ALA A 92 1.68 7.47 4.69
C ALA A 92 1.97 8.19 6.02
N ILE A 93 2.15 7.43 7.11
CA ILE A 93 2.57 8.00 8.41
C ILE A 93 3.98 8.57 8.34
N ILE A 94 4.92 7.87 7.72
CA ILE A 94 6.29 8.36 7.56
C ILE A 94 6.29 9.67 6.75
N LYS A 95 5.44 9.81 5.72
CA LYS A 95 5.29 11.07 4.97
C LYS A 95 4.68 12.16 5.85
N ALA A 96 3.60 11.87 6.56
CA ALA A 96 2.93 12.82 7.47
C ALA A 96 3.78 13.29 8.66
N THR A 97 4.85 12.57 9.04
CA THR A 97 5.79 13.05 10.06
C THR A 97 6.80 14.07 9.53
N LYS A 98 7.01 14.12 8.21
CA LYS A 98 7.95 15.01 7.54
C LYS A 98 7.27 16.19 6.85
N ASP A 99 6.01 16.01 6.47
CA ASP A 99 5.23 16.93 5.66
C ASP A 99 3.92 17.27 6.40
N GLY A 100 3.80 18.53 6.82
CA GLY A 100 2.66 19.04 7.57
C GLY A 100 1.38 19.12 6.73
N ASP A 101 1.51 19.44 5.45
CA ASP A 101 0.36 19.57 4.54
C ASP A 101 -0.20 18.19 4.22
N TYR A 102 0.68 17.22 3.96
CA TYR A 102 0.26 15.83 3.81
C TYR A 102 -0.39 15.26 5.09
N LYS A 103 0.09 15.69 6.27
CA LYS A 103 -0.55 15.32 7.54
C LYS A 103 -1.95 15.88 7.66
N LEU A 104 -2.17 17.14 7.28
CA LEU A 104 -3.51 17.76 7.25
C LEU A 104 -4.42 17.04 6.26
N PHE A 105 -3.91 16.68 5.08
CA PHE A 105 -4.63 15.85 4.12
C PHE A 105 -5.06 14.49 4.69
N LEU A 106 -4.18 13.76 5.39
CA LEU A 106 -4.57 12.51 6.06
C LEU A 106 -5.61 12.71 7.17
N ILE A 107 -5.55 13.85 7.86
CA ILE A 107 -6.54 14.21 8.89
C ILE A 107 -7.90 14.44 8.24
N GLU A 108 -7.95 15.24 7.18
CA GLU A 108 -9.18 15.53 6.44
C GLU A 108 -9.80 14.25 5.89
N LEU A 109 -8.98 13.42 5.21
CA LEU A 109 -9.41 12.11 4.70
C LEU A 109 -10.04 11.24 5.81
N ALA A 110 -9.44 11.19 7.00
CA ALA A 110 -9.96 10.38 8.09
C ALA A 110 -11.27 10.95 8.68
N LEU A 111 -11.41 12.28 8.72
CA LEU A 111 -12.64 12.95 9.14
C LEU A 111 -13.78 12.66 8.16
N GLU A 112 -13.54 12.91 6.87
CA GLU A 112 -14.52 12.65 5.79
C GLU A 112 -14.98 11.19 5.80
N TRP A 113 -14.06 10.24 5.99
CA TRP A 113 -14.42 8.83 5.99
C TRP A 113 -15.28 8.44 7.19
N VAL A 114 -15.05 9.03 8.36
CA VAL A 114 -15.93 8.84 9.52
C VAL A 114 -17.31 9.47 9.28
N GLU A 115 -17.34 10.67 8.71
CA GLU A 115 -18.58 11.37 8.37
C GLU A 115 -19.42 10.57 7.37
N GLU A 116 -18.81 10.08 6.29
CA GLU A 116 -19.50 9.33 5.25
C GLU A 116 -20.07 8.01 5.78
N GLN A 117 -19.27 7.24 6.55
CA GLN A 117 -19.65 5.92 7.04
C GLN A 117 -20.73 5.99 8.13
N TYR A 118 -20.66 6.96 9.03
CA TYR A 118 -21.55 7.06 10.19
C TYR A 118 -22.54 8.24 10.12
N LYS A 119 -22.60 8.92 8.96
CA LYS A 119 -23.48 10.06 8.68
C LYS A 119 -23.34 11.22 9.68
N LEU A 120 -22.12 11.38 10.20
CA LEU A 120 -21.75 12.42 11.17
C LEU A 120 -21.39 13.72 10.45
N GLU A 121 -21.24 14.78 11.24
CA GLU A 121 -20.66 16.05 10.79
C GLU A 121 -19.63 16.49 11.83
N LEU A 122 -18.35 16.31 11.55
CA LEU A 122 -17.26 16.54 12.48
C LEU A 122 -16.75 17.98 12.38
N SER A 123 -16.44 18.58 13.53
CA SER A 123 -15.80 19.89 13.54
C SER A 123 -14.40 19.82 12.92
N ARG A 124 -14.09 20.80 12.06
CA ARG A 124 -12.74 21.02 11.55
C ARG A 124 -11.86 21.82 12.52
N GLU A 125 -12.44 22.32 13.62
CA GLU A 125 -11.70 22.82 14.78
C GLU A 125 -11.23 21.64 15.65
N PHE A 126 -10.31 20.85 15.12
CA PHE A 126 -9.73 19.71 15.82
C PHE A 126 -8.45 20.09 16.58
N SER A 127 -8.04 19.19 17.48
CA SER A 127 -6.74 19.26 18.15
C SER A 127 -5.97 17.94 17.98
N LEU A 128 -4.65 17.98 18.13
CA LEU A 128 -3.78 16.82 18.08
C LEU A 128 -3.18 16.56 19.46
N PRO A 129 -3.80 15.74 20.33
CA PRO A 129 -3.26 15.44 21.64
C PRO A 129 -1.87 14.80 21.55
N LYS A 130 -1.03 15.04 22.57
CA LYS A 130 0.32 14.46 22.70
C LYS A 130 0.29 12.97 23.11
N MET A 131 -0.43 12.16 22.35
CA MET A 131 -0.51 10.71 22.51
C MET A 131 -0.55 10.05 21.12
N ARG A 132 -0.12 8.79 21.04
CA ARG A 132 -0.06 8.05 19.77
C ARG A 132 -1.33 7.23 19.49
N ALA A 133 -2.11 6.92 20.52
CA ALA A 133 -3.41 6.28 20.43
C ALA A 133 -4.25 6.60 21.69
N LYS A 134 -5.57 6.72 21.52
CA LYS A 134 -6.57 6.71 22.58
C LYS A 134 -7.05 5.27 22.78
N GLY A 135 -6.67 4.68 23.91
CA GLY A 135 -7.00 3.29 24.24
C GLY A 135 -6.19 2.28 23.42
N LYS A 136 -6.61 1.00 23.50
CA LYS A 136 -6.00 -0.10 22.74
C LYS A 136 -6.53 -0.11 21.31
N LEU A 137 -5.63 -0.18 20.34
CA LEU A 137 -6.00 -0.29 18.92
C LEU A 137 -6.63 -1.65 18.62
N VAL A 138 -7.69 -1.63 17.82
CA VAL A 138 -8.39 -2.82 17.35
C VAL A 138 -7.75 -3.37 16.09
N LYS A 139 -7.94 -4.67 15.87
CA LYS A 139 -7.47 -5.36 14.68
C LYS A 139 -8.37 -5.08 13.49
N HIS A 140 -7.75 -4.87 12.33
CA HIS A 140 -8.44 -4.63 11.08
C HIS A 140 -8.47 -5.89 10.23
N PHE A 141 -9.60 -6.17 9.58
CA PHE A 141 -9.72 -7.22 8.58
C PHE A 141 -9.64 -6.59 7.19
N ILE A 142 -8.46 -6.67 6.58
CA ILE A 142 -8.22 -6.12 5.26
C ILE A 142 -8.39 -7.24 4.23
N ARG A 143 -9.33 -7.05 3.31
CA ARG A 143 -9.43 -7.85 2.09
C ARG A 143 -8.34 -7.35 1.15
N ARG A 144 -7.34 -8.19 0.90
CA ARG A 144 -6.45 -7.99 -0.24
C ARG A 144 -7.09 -8.75 -1.41
N PRO A 145 -7.17 -8.19 -2.63
CA PRO A 145 -7.19 -9.05 -3.79
C PRO A 145 -5.96 -9.96 -3.67
N GLU A 146 -6.15 -11.27 -3.78
CA GLU A 146 -5.06 -12.22 -3.62
C GLU A 146 -3.97 -11.86 -4.63
N ARG A 147 -2.79 -11.50 -4.12
CA ARG A 147 -1.60 -11.46 -4.96
C ARG A 147 -1.39 -12.90 -5.42
N PRO A 148 -1.08 -13.18 -6.70
CA PRO A 148 -0.68 -14.51 -7.11
C PRO A 148 0.48 -14.94 -6.20
N SER A 149 0.23 -15.95 -5.37
CA SER A 149 1.26 -16.50 -4.49
C SER A 149 2.19 -17.34 -5.34
N ILE A 150 3.43 -16.90 -5.48
CA ILE A 150 4.49 -17.73 -6.06
C ILE A 150 4.69 -18.90 -5.10
N SER A 151 4.24 -20.09 -5.50
CA SER A 151 4.43 -21.32 -4.74
C SER A 151 5.78 -21.91 -5.11
N GLU A 152 6.69 -22.02 -4.15
CA GLU A 152 7.99 -22.66 -4.36
C GLU A 152 7.81 -24.17 -4.17
N LEU A 153 8.09 -24.96 -5.22
CA LEU A 153 8.15 -26.42 -5.10
C LEU A 153 9.50 -26.79 -4.47
N ASP A 154 9.46 -27.38 -3.28
CA ASP A 154 10.65 -27.81 -2.55
C ASP A 154 11.29 -29.04 -3.23
N SER A 155 12.60 -29.01 -3.43
CA SER A 155 13.40 -30.18 -3.81
C SER A 155 14.81 -30.08 -3.22
N SER A 156 14.96 -30.69 -2.05
CA SER A 156 16.13 -31.38 -1.49
C SER A 156 17.58 -30.92 -1.80
N VAL A 157 18.24 -30.42 -0.75
CA VAL A 157 19.61 -30.70 -0.20
C VAL A 157 20.87 -30.66 -1.10
N LEU A 158 21.76 -29.66 -0.88
CA LEU A 158 23.20 -29.73 -0.46
C LEU A 158 23.97 -28.38 -0.75
N PRO A 159 25.12 -28.08 -0.10
CA PRO A 159 25.52 -26.71 0.32
C PRO A 159 26.84 -26.18 -0.36
N PRO A 160 27.58 -25.17 0.17
CA PRO A 160 27.73 -23.85 -0.45
C PRO A 160 29.16 -23.50 -0.92
N THR A 161 29.32 -22.56 -1.85
CA THR A 161 30.64 -21.93 -2.11
C THR A 161 30.58 -20.43 -2.27
N LYS A 162 31.47 -19.79 -1.49
CA LYS A 162 31.74 -18.36 -1.37
C LYS A 162 32.40 -17.81 -2.64
N SER A 163 32.09 -16.57 -2.99
CA SER A 163 33.12 -15.63 -3.46
C SER A 163 32.70 -14.17 -3.30
N LYS A 164 33.56 -13.44 -2.57
CA LYS A 164 33.58 -11.97 -2.45
C LYS A 164 33.96 -11.35 -3.80
N THR A 165 33.40 -10.20 -4.15
CA THR A 165 34.23 -9.05 -4.56
C THR A 165 33.49 -7.73 -4.35
N THR A 166 34.13 -6.86 -3.59
CA THR A 166 33.90 -5.43 -3.42
C THR A 166 34.14 -4.66 -4.72
N THR A 167 33.29 -3.67 -5.02
CA THR A 167 33.74 -2.38 -5.58
C THR A 167 32.64 -1.32 -5.49
N THR A 168 32.99 -0.27 -4.76
CA THR A 168 32.35 1.03 -4.63
C THR A 168 32.42 1.80 -5.94
N THR A 169 31.26 2.05 -6.55
CA THR A 169 31.00 3.17 -7.47
C THR A 169 29.49 3.43 -7.43
N LYS A 170 29.08 4.69 -7.58
CA LYS A 170 27.68 5.17 -7.55
C LYS A 170 26.79 4.27 -8.42
N LYS A 171 25.97 3.39 -7.82
CA LYS A 171 25.28 2.31 -8.56
C LYS A 171 23.79 2.55 -8.65
N THR A 172 23.36 3.01 -9.83
CA THR A 172 22.11 2.51 -10.42
C THR A 172 22.18 0.98 -10.39
N LEU A 173 21.12 0.33 -9.89
CA LEU A 173 21.05 -1.14 -9.83
C LEU A 173 21.12 -1.69 -11.26
N PRO A 174 21.80 -2.83 -11.49
CA PRO A 174 21.88 -3.42 -12.82
C PRO A 174 20.47 -3.78 -13.32
N LYS A 175 20.26 -3.54 -14.62
CA LYS A 175 19.02 -3.91 -15.31
C LYS A 175 19.10 -5.38 -15.72
N PRO A 176 18.16 -6.23 -15.31
CA PRO A 176 18.13 -7.63 -15.75
C PRO A 176 17.74 -7.71 -17.23
N ASP A 177 18.27 -8.71 -17.94
CA ASP A 177 17.81 -9.04 -19.28
C ASP A 177 16.38 -9.58 -19.22
N TYR A 178 15.58 -9.28 -20.25
CA TYR A 178 14.20 -9.72 -20.32
C TYR A 178 13.80 -10.05 -21.76
N GLU A 179 12.80 -10.91 -21.91
CA GLU A 179 12.19 -11.28 -23.18
C GLU A 179 10.67 -11.19 -23.06
N ILE A 180 10.00 -10.62 -24.08
CA ILE A 180 8.55 -10.49 -24.11
C ILE A 180 8.01 -11.37 -25.23
N ARG A 181 7.06 -12.25 -24.92
CA ARG A 181 6.43 -13.17 -25.87
C ARG A 181 4.91 -13.08 -25.75
N LYS A 182 4.19 -13.23 -26.87
CA LYS A 182 2.72 -13.26 -26.87
C LYS A 182 2.23 -14.70 -27.02
N GLU A 183 1.15 -15.07 -26.33
CA GLU A 183 0.51 -16.39 -26.43
C GLU A 183 -1.03 -16.25 -26.54
N PRO A 184 -1.71 -17.12 -27.31
CA PRO A 184 -1.17 -18.22 -28.12
C PRO A 184 -0.46 -17.74 -29.39
N LYS A 185 0.65 -18.40 -29.73
CA LYS A 185 1.38 -18.16 -30.99
C LYS A 185 0.54 -18.54 -32.21
N GLY A 186 0.39 -17.60 -33.16
CA GLY A 186 -0.25 -17.86 -34.46
C GLY A 186 -1.73 -17.47 -34.57
N VAL A 187 -2.29 -16.77 -33.58
CA VAL A 187 -3.65 -16.20 -33.62
C VAL A 187 -3.54 -14.67 -33.70
N GLU A 188 -4.36 -14.00 -34.52
CA GLU A 188 -4.35 -12.53 -34.67
C GLU A 188 -4.56 -11.78 -33.34
N ASN A 189 -5.30 -12.37 -32.40
CA ASN A 189 -5.57 -11.82 -31.08
C ASN A 189 -4.88 -12.68 -30.01
N ALA A 190 -3.67 -12.30 -29.63
CA ALA A 190 -3.00 -12.88 -28.46
C ALA A 190 -3.78 -12.51 -27.18
N THR A 191 -4.00 -13.49 -26.31
CA THR A 191 -4.77 -13.32 -25.07
C THR A 191 -3.87 -13.02 -23.87
N TYR A 192 -2.60 -13.43 -23.93
CA TYR A 192 -1.64 -13.21 -22.85
C TYR A 192 -0.29 -12.74 -23.38
N ILE A 193 0.42 -12.01 -22.54
CA ILE A 193 1.82 -11.68 -22.71
C ILE A 193 2.64 -12.36 -21.60
N LEU A 194 3.73 -13.00 -22.01
CA LEU A 194 4.73 -13.61 -21.14
C LEU A 194 5.96 -12.71 -21.11
N ILE A 195 6.42 -12.33 -19.91
CA ILE A 195 7.62 -11.55 -19.71
C ILE A 195 8.61 -12.40 -18.91
N ASP A 196 9.67 -12.85 -19.57
CA ASP A 196 10.72 -13.67 -18.97
C ASP A 196 11.88 -12.77 -18.56
N ILE A 197 12.09 -12.58 -17.25
CA ILE A 197 13.15 -11.75 -16.68
C ILE A 197 14.27 -12.66 -16.18
N LYS A 198 15.46 -12.55 -16.76
CA LYS A 198 16.64 -13.35 -16.41
C LYS A 198 17.33 -12.76 -15.18
N LEU A 199 17.50 -13.59 -14.15
CA LEU A 199 17.99 -13.22 -12.83
C LEU A 199 19.09 -14.19 -12.36
N PRO A 200 20.22 -14.30 -13.09
CA PRO A 200 21.25 -15.32 -12.83
C PRO A 200 21.83 -15.25 -11.41
N ASP A 201 21.87 -14.07 -10.80
CA ASP A 201 22.43 -13.85 -9.45
C ASP A 201 21.40 -13.99 -8.30
N ILE A 202 20.18 -14.45 -8.62
CA ILE A 202 19.08 -14.55 -7.67
C ILE A 202 18.83 -16.00 -7.26
N GLU A 203 19.15 -16.29 -6.00
CA GLU A 203 18.91 -17.62 -5.41
C GLU A 203 17.46 -17.84 -5.00
N ASN A 204 16.80 -16.80 -4.49
CA ASN A 204 15.43 -16.80 -4.01
C ASN A 204 14.76 -15.43 -4.22
N MET A 205 13.43 -15.40 -4.23
CA MET A 205 12.62 -14.22 -4.55
C MET A 205 12.07 -13.49 -3.32
N ASN A 206 12.64 -13.73 -2.13
CA ASN A 206 12.10 -13.20 -0.86
C ASN A 206 12.01 -11.67 -0.82
N ASP A 207 12.99 -11.00 -1.43
CA ASP A 207 13.06 -9.53 -1.47
C ASP A 207 12.57 -8.95 -2.81
N ALA A 208 11.97 -9.77 -3.68
CA ALA A 208 11.52 -9.32 -4.99
C ALA A 208 10.23 -8.52 -4.91
N MET A 209 10.22 -7.39 -5.61
CA MET A 209 9.07 -6.52 -5.79
C MET A 209 8.71 -6.51 -7.27
N VAL A 210 7.47 -6.87 -7.60
CA VAL A 210 6.89 -6.73 -8.94
C VAL A 210 5.69 -5.80 -8.80
N ASP A 211 5.63 -4.76 -9.62
CA ASP A 211 4.50 -3.87 -9.78
C ASP A 211 4.05 -3.91 -11.24
N ILE A 212 2.74 -3.98 -11.47
CA ILE A 212 2.16 -4.18 -12.79
C ILE A 212 1.11 -3.09 -12.98
N GLU A 213 1.36 -2.24 -13.97
CA GLU A 213 0.46 -1.17 -14.44
C GLU A 213 -0.09 -1.54 -15.82
N LYS A 214 -1.09 -0.79 -16.29
CA LYS A 214 -1.75 -1.07 -17.58
C LYS A 214 -0.78 -1.10 -18.76
N ASP A 215 0.26 -0.28 -18.77
CA ASP A 215 1.24 -0.18 -19.87
C ASP A 215 2.69 -0.36 -19.41
N LYS A 216 2.91 -0.85 -18.18
CA LYS A 216 4.25 -0.91 -17.59
C LYS A 216 4.37 -2.03 -16.55
N VAL A 217 5.55 -2.63 -16.48
CA VAL A 217 5.95 -3.54 -15.39
C VAL A 217 7.20 -3.00 -14.72
N ILE A 218 7.17 -2.89 -13.40
CA ILE A 218 8.32 -2.49 -12.58
C ILE A 218 8.74 -3.69 -11.75
N PHE A 219 9.97 -4.15 -11.94
CA PHE A 219 10.56 -5.21 -11.14
C PHE A 219 11.78 -4.70 -10.39
N LYS A 220 11.89 -5.02 -9.11
CA LYS A 220 12.99 -4.56 -8.27
C LYS A 220 13.35 -5.59 -7.22
N ILE A 221 14.64 -5.90 -7.13
CA ILE A 221 15.23 -6.58 -5.97
C ILE A 221 16.21 -5.60 -5.32
N PRO A 222 15.96 -5.17 -4.08
CA PRO A 222 16.84 -4.25 -3.36
C PRO A 222 18.31 -4.68 -3.45
N LYS A 223 19.18 -3.74 -3.82
CA LYS A 223 20.64 -3.94 -3.94
C LYS A 223 21.09 -4.94 -5.02
N LYS A 224 20.17 -5.59 -5.75
CA LYS A 224 20.50 -6.56 -6.80
C LYS A 224 20.06 -6.14 -8.19
N TYR A 225 18.77 -5.96 -8.45
CA TYR A 225 18.24 -5.66 -9.80
C TYR A 225 17.17 -4.59 -9.77
N ALA A 226 17.06 -3.81 -10.85
CA ALA A 226 15.92 -2.93 -11.10
C ALA A 226 15.59 -2.91 -12.59
N LEU A 227 14.32 -3.14 -12.92
CA LEU A 227 13.75 -3.14 -14.25
C LEU A 227 12.52 -2.26 -14.24
N ASP A 228 12.51 -1.24 -15.08
CA ASP A 228 11.31 -0.50 -15.48
C ASP A 228 11.08 -0.84 -16.95
N LEU A 229 9.98 -1.53 -17.23
CA LEU A 229 9.65 -2.09 -18.53
C LEU A 229 8.33 -1.51 -19.02
N LYS A 230 8.38 -0.63 -20.02
CA LYS A 230 7.18 -0.17 -20.73
C LYS A 230 6.67 -1.27 -21.65
N LEU A 231 5.41 -1.64 -21.53
CA LEU A 231 4.77 -2.67 -22.34
C LEU A 231 4.28 -2.07 -23.67
N PRO A 232 4.38 -2.82 -24.77
CA PRO A 232 3.88 -2.38 -26.08
C PRO A 232 2.36 -2.52 -26.21
N ILE A 233 1.68 -3.14 -25.24
CA ILE A 233 0.25 -3.44 -25.25
C ILE A 233 -0.31 -3.18 -23.84
N LEU A 234 -1.58 -2.80 -23.78
CA LEU A 234 -2.31 -2.64 -22.53
C LEU A 234 -2.68 -4.01 -21.94
N ILE A 235 -2.48 -4.16 -20.64
CA ILE A 235 -2.75 -5.41 -19.93
C ILE A 235 -3.82 -5.22 -18.86
N ASP A 236 -4.57 -6.29 -18.63
CA ASP A 236 -5.50 -6.39 -17.53
C ASP A 236 -4.72 -6.67 -16.25
N THR A 237 -4.88 -5.78 -15.27
CA THR A 237 -4.20 -5.84 -13.98
C THR A 237 -4.91 -6.76 -12.98
N GLU A 238 -6.11 -7.26 -13.29
CA GLU A 238 -6.88 -8.15 -12.41
C GLU A 238 -6.45 -9.63 -12.55
N GLU A 239 -5.97 -10.04 -13.73
CA GLU A 239 -5.62 -11.44 -14.04
C GLU A 239 -4.16 -11.57 -14.49
N GLY A 240 -3.23 -11.70 -13.52
CA GLY A 240 -1.81 -11.92 -13.77
C GLY A 240 -1.21 -13.00 -12.87
N THR A 241 -0.24 -13.75 -13.38
CA THR A 241 0.52 -14.76 -12.61
C THR A 241 2.03 -14.52 -12.77
N ALA A 242 2.80 -14.91 -11.76
CA ALA A 242 4.25 -14.77 -11.73
C ALA A 242 4.86 -16.09 -11.26
N GLU A 243 5.88 -16.58 -11.96
CA GLU A 243 6.53 -17.85 -11.66
C GLU A 243 8.04 -17.72 -11.79
N PHE A 244 8.81 -18.08 -10.75
CA PHE A 244 10.27 -18.04 -10.80
C PHE A 244 10.85 -19.46 -10.88
N ASN A 245 11.52 -19.75 -11.98
CA ASN A 245 12.26 -21.01 -12.14
C ASN A 245 13.69 -20.84 -11.58
N ARG A 246 13.98 -21.55 -10.49
CA ARG A 246 15.27 -21.49 -9.78
C ARG A 246 16.42 -22.14 -10.56
N GLU A 247 16.13 -23.11 -11.42
CA GLU A 247 17.11 -23.82 -12.25
C GLU A 247 17.55 -22.94 -13.41
N THR A 248 16.59 -22.39 -14.16
CA THR A 248 16.88 -21.51 -15.29
C THR A 248 17.18 -20.07 -14.87
N ARG A 249 16.91 -19.72 -13.60
CA ARG A 249 17.03 -18.37 -13.03
C ARG A 249 16.18 -17.34 -13.76
N ILE A 250 14.96 -17.72 -14.16
CA ILE A 250 14.05 -16.86 -14.93
C ILE A 250 12.75 -16.64 -14.16
N LEU A 251 12.34 -15.37 -14.00
CA LEU A 251 11.01 -14.98 -13.54
C LEU A 251 10.11 -14.77 -14.76
N THR A 252 9.09 -15.60 -14.92
CA THR A 252 8.07 -15.49 -15.96
C THR A 252 6.83 -14.81 -15.40
N LEU A 253 6.46 -13.65 -15.95
CA LEU A 253 5.19 -12.98 -15.66
C LEU A 253 4.22 -13.28 -16.81
N LYS A 254 3.06 -13.84 -16.50
CA LYS A 254 1.96 -14.04 -17.47
C LYS A 254 0.85 -13.06 -17.16
N LEU A 255 0.62 -12.13 -18.08
CA LEU A 255 -0.31 -11.02 -17.94
C LEU A 255 -1.35 -11.08 -19.05
N THR A 256 -2.61 -10.87 -18.72
CA THR A 256 -3.71 -10.89 -19.69
C THR A 256 -3.73 -9.60 -20.50
N ILE A 257 -3.95 -9.70 -21.80
CA ILE A 257 -4.02 -8.53 -22.69
C ILE A 257 -5.46 -7.98 -22.67
N LEU A 258 -5.60 -6.65 -22.62
CA LEU A 258 -6.89 -5.94 -22.75
C LEU A 258 -7.39 -5.91 -24.20
#